data_AF-A0A4R6PKJ3-F1
#
_entry.id   AF-A0A4R6PKJ3-F1
#
_cell.length_a   1.000
_cell.length_b   1.000
_cell.length_c   1.000
_cell.angle_alpha   90.00
_cell.angle_beta   90.00
_cell.angle_gamma   90.00
#
_symmetry.space_group_name_H-M   'P 1'
#
loop_
_entity.id
_entity.type
_entity.pdbx_description
1 polymer ?
#
loop_
_entity_poly.entity_id
_entity_poly.type
_entity_poly.pdbx_seq_one_letter_code
_entity_poly.pdbx_strand_id
1 'polypeptide(L)' 'MQRIAGWWDGFELWVAGLPFIPQFLVVLVGMVPISFAIAYGLDRALRAIFRALGRDDRAELASVPAPAPARPTVGSGAR' A
#
# COMPACT_ATOMS: atom_id res chain seq x y z
N MET A 1 -26.89 8.75 -9.62
CA MET A 1 -26.13 7.49 -9.76
C MET A 1 -26.47 6.75 -11.06
N GLN A 2 -27.62 7.04 -11.68
CA GLN A 2 -28.12 6.40 -12.92
C GLN A 2 -27.26 6.68 -14.17
N ARG A 3 -26.57 7.83 -14.23
CA ARG A 3 -25.79 8.20 -15.42
C ARG A 3 -24.57 7.30 -15.64
N ILE A 4 -23.95 6.83 -14.54
CA ILE A 4 -22.86 5.84 -14.60
C ILE A 4 -23.42 4.46 -14.90
N ALA A 5 -24.54 4.08 -14.29
CA ALA A 5 -25.19 2.79 -14.53
C ALA A 5 -25.65 2.64 -15.99
N GLY A 6 -26.23 3.69 -16.61
CA GLY A 6 -26.66 3.64 -18.00
C GLY A 6 -25.50 3.59 -19.01
N TRP A 7 -24.36 4.20 -18.68
CA TRP A 7 -23.17 4.06 -19.52
C TRP A 7 -22.56 2.67 -19.42
N TRP A 8 -22.54 2.08 -18.22
CA TRP A 8 -22.10 0.71 -17.98
C TRP A 8 -23.00 -0.33 -18.68
N ASP A 9 -24.32 -0.16 -18.62
CA ASP A 9 -25.29 -1.01 -19.32
C ASP A 9 -25.09 -1.00 -20.85
N GLY A 10 -24.84 0.18 -21.43
CA GLY A 10 -24.47 0.29 -22.85
C GLY A 10 -23.14 -0.38 -23.19
N PHE A 11 -22.18 -0.37 -22.26
CA PHE A 11 -20.92 -1.10 -22.41
C PHE A 11 -21.13 -2.62 -22.34
N GLU A 12 -21.93 -3.11 -21.40
CA GLU A 12 -22.28 -4.52 -21.29
C GLU A 12 -22.95 -5.04 -22.56
N LEU A 13 -23.91 -4.28 -23.11
CA LEU A 13 -24.58 -4.63 -24.37
C LEU A 13 -23.63 -4.63 -25.57
N TRP A 14 -22.70 -3.68 -25.64
CA TRP A 14 -21.67 -3.67 -26.69
C TRP A 14 -20.77 -4.89 -26.59
N VAL A 15 -20.20 -5.17 -25.41
CA VAL A 15 -19.31 -6.31 -25.15
C VAL A 15 -20.03 -7.64 -25.42
N ALA A 16 -21.27 -7.79 -24.96
CA ALA A 16 -22.07 -8.98 -25.17
C ALA A 16 -22.52 -9.18 -26.63
N GLY A 17 -22.57 -8.10 -27.41
CA GLY A 17 -22.87 -8.14 -28.84
C GLY A 17 -21.70 -8.57 -29.73
N LEU A 18 -20.47 -8.68 -29.19
CA LEU A 18 -19.31 -9.17 -29.95
C LEU A 18 -19.28 -10.71 -30.03
N PRO A 19 -18.73 -11.28 -31.12
CA PRO A 19 -18.43 -12.71 -31.18
C PRO A 19 -17.29 -13.09 -30.20
N PHE A 20 -17.16 -14.39 -29.88
CA PHE A 20 -16.31 -14.90 -28.80
C PHE A 20 -14.86 -14.38 -28.80
N ILE A 21 -14.17 -14.40 -29.95
CA ILE A 21 -12.74 -14.01 -30.04
C ILE A 21 -12.52 -12.54 -29.65
N PRO A 22 -13.17 -11.56 -30.30
CA PRO A 22 -12.98 -10.16 -29.92
C PRO A 22 -13.57 -9.83 -28.54
N GLN A 23 -14.66 -10.47 -28.10
CA GLN A 23 -15.18 -10.32 -26.73
C GLN A 23 -14.13 -10.74 -25.68
N PHE A 24 -13.51 -11.90 -25.87
CA PHE A 24 -12.47 -12.41 -24.98
C PHE A 24 -11.24 -11.50 -24.96
N LEU A 25 -10.83 -10.98 -26.12
CA LEU A 25 -9.71 -10.02 -26.20
C LEU A 25 -10.00 -8.72 -25.45
N VAL A 26 -11.19 -8.14 -25.61
CA VAL A 26 -11.58 -6.91 -24.90
C VAL A 26 -11.56 -7.15 -23.39
N VAL A 27 -12.12 -8.27 -22.92
CA VAL A 27 -12.11 -8.62 -21.50
C VAL A 27 -10.69 -8.87 -21.00
N LEU A 28 -9.86 -9.62 -21.73
CA LEU A 28 -8.49 -9.91 -21.33
C LEU A 28 -7.67 -8.62 -21.23
N VAL A 29 -7.72 -7.79 -22.27
CA VAL A 29 -6.99 -6.51 -22.34
C VAL A 29 -7.53 -5.48 -21.35
N GLY A 30 -8.81 -5.54 -20.98
CA GLY A 30 -9.35 -4.69 -19.92
C GLY A 30 -8.98 -5.20 -18.52
N MET A 31 -9.26 -6.47 -18.25
CA MET A 31 -9.19 -7.04 -16.91
C MET A 31 -7.76 -7.23 -16.43
N VAL A 32 -6.84 -7.67 -17.29
CA VAL A 32 -5.43 -7.91 -16.89
C VAL A 32 -4.75 -6.62 -16.41
N PRO A 33 -4.78 -5.50 -17.14
CA PRO A 33 -4.22 -4.24 -16.67
C PRO A 33 -4.95 -3.69 -15.44
N ILE A 34 -6.27 -3.84 -15.35
CA ILE A 34 -7.05 -3.41 -14.18
C ILE A 34 -6.60 -4.19 -12.93
N SER A 35 -6.48 -5.51 -13.04
CA SER A 35 -5.97 -6.35 -11.95
C SER A 35 -4.56 -5.95 -11.56
N PHE A 36 -3.69 -5.70 -12.54
CA PHE A 36 -2.32 -5.24 -12.28
C PHE A 36 -2.30 -3.88 -11.56
N ALA A 37 -3.13 -2.93 -11.99
CA ALA A 37 -3.26 -1.62 -11.37
C ALA A 37 -3.76 -1.72 -9.92
N ILE A 38 -4.74 -2.59 -9.66
CA ILE A 38 -5.27 -2.82 -8.31
C ILE A 38 -4.20 -3.48 -7.44
N ALA A 39 -3.52 -4.52 -7.92
CA ALA A 39 -2.44 -5.19 -7.20
C ALA A 39 -1.31 -4.20 -6.85
N TYR A 40 -0.87 -3.41 -7.83
CA TYR A 40 0.13 -2.37 -7.63
C TYR A 40 -0.34 -1.30 -6.62
N GLY A 41 -1.60 -0.89 -6.70
CA GLY A 41 -2.20 0.06 -5.78
C GLY A 41 -2.22 -0.47 -4.34
N LEU A 42 -2.62 -1.74 -4.16
CA LEU A 42 -2.63 -2.41 -2.86
C LEU A 42 -1.22 -2.53 -2.28
N ASP A 43 -0.24 -2.97 -3.09
CA ASP A 43 1.17 -3.05 -2.66
C ASP A 43 1.70 -1.69 -2.22
N ARG A 44 1.36 -0.63 -2.97
CA ARG A 44 1.78 0.73 -2.66
C ARG A 44 1.10 1.28 -1.41
N ALA A 45 -0.17 0.95 -1.20
CA ALA A 45 -0.95 1.33 -0.04
C ALA A 45 -0.42 0.62 1.22
N LEU A 46 -0.19 -0.70 1.15
CA LEU A 46 0.40 -1.47 2.25
C LEU A 46 1.77 -0.93 2.64
N ARG A 47 2.63 -0.62 1.66
CA ARG A 47 3.94 0.01 1.92
C ARG A 47 3.81 1.39 2.56
N ALA A 48 2.78 2.16 2.21
CA ALA A 48 2.55 3.47 2.83
C ALA A 48 2.12 3.31 4.29
N ILE A 49 1.19 2.39 4.56
CA ILE A 49 0.67 2.08 5.89
C ILE A 49 1.80 1.58 6.80
N PHE A 50 2.59 0.59 6.37
CA PHE A 50 3.71 0.09 7.17
C PHE A 50 4.78 1.15 7.44
N ARG A 51 5.04 2.06 6.51
CA ARG A 51 5.96 3.19 6.76
C ARG A 51 5.40 4.19 7.77
N ALA A 52 4.08 4.38 7.78
CA ALA A 52 3.42 5.23 8.77
C ALA A 52 3.51 4.57 10.16
N LEU A 53 3.10 3.30 10.29
CA LEU A 53 3.16 2.57 11.56
C LEU A 53 4.59 2.43 12.10
N GLY A 54 5.56 2.04 11.26
CA GLY A 54 6.96 1.90 11.68
C GLY A 54 7.64 3.23 12.02
N ARG A 55 7.02 4.37 11.70
CA ARG A 55 7.47 5.68 12.17
C ARG A 55 7.09 5.91 13.63
N ASP A 56 5.96 5.35 14.06
CA ASP A 56 5.52 5.42 15.45
C ASP A 56 6.42 4.54 16.35
N ASP A 57 6.75 3.33 15.91
CA ASP A 57 7.67 2.43 16.64
C ASP A 57 9.08 3.03 16.82
N ARG A 58 9.62 3.69 15.78
CA ARG A 58 10.95 4.33 15.86
C ARG A 58 10.94 5.57 16.75
N ALA A 59 9.84 6.32 16.78
CA ALA A 59 9.69 7.46 17.68
C ALA A 59 9.63 7.00 19.15
N GLU A 60 8.95 5.88 19.42
CA GLU A 60 8.92 5.26 20.75
C GLU A 60 10.31 4.79 21.20
N LEU A 61 11.06 4.08 20.34
CA LEU A 61 12.44 3.66 20.65
C LEU A 61 13.41 4.84 20.84
N ALA A 62 13.21 5.94 20.13
CA ALA A 62 14.00 7.17 20.30
C ALA A 62 13.64 7.94 21.57
N SER A 63 12.47 7.70 22.15
CA SER A 63 12.04 8.29 23.43
C SER A 63 12.60 7.56 24.65
N VAL A 64 13.16 6.35 24.48
CA VAL A 64 13.91 5.65 25.52
C VAL A 64 15.17 6.46 25.82
N PRO A 65 15.35 6.98 27.05
CA PRO A 65 16.51 7.77 27.40
C PRO A 65 17.77 6.95 27.16
N ALA A 66 18.69 7.48 26.34
CA ALA A 66 19.99 6.86 26.15
C ALA A 66 20.65 6.64 27.52
N PRO A 67 21.21 5.44 27.80
CA PRO A 67 21.83 5.16 29.08
C PRO A 67 22.89 6.22 29.35
N ALA A 68 22.73 6.94 30.46
CA ALA A 68 23.60 8.03 30.83
C ALA A 68 25.06 7.55 30.81
N PRO A 69 26.01 8.33 30.25
CA PRO A 69 27.41 7.93 30.18
C PRO A 69 27.87 7.56 31.59
N ALA A 70 28.42 6.34 31.73
CA ALA A 70 28.92 5.84 33.00
C ALA A 70 29.93 6.84 33.55
N ARG A 71 29.52 7.55 34.62
CA ARG A 71 30.39 8.49 35.32
C ARG A 71 31.63 7.70 35.77
N PRO A 72 32.85 8.06 35.32
CA PRO A 72 34.04 7.39 35.81
C PRO A 72 34.11 7.60 37.32
N THR A 73 34.00 6.50 38.08
CA THR A 73 34.21 6.53 39.52
C THR A 73 35.69 6.80 39.74
N VAL A 74 36.04 8.07 39.97
CA VAL A 74 37.36 8.46 40.44
C VAL A 74 37.57 7.73 41.77
N GLY A 75 38.39 6.69 41.73
CA GLY A 75 38.80 5.93 42.89
C GLY A 75 39.51 6.86 43.87
N SER A 76 38.81 7.25 44.93
CA SER A 76 39.40 7.92 46.08
C SER A 76 40.26 6.89 46.82
N GLY A 77 41.49 6.71 46.36
CA GLY A 77 42.57 6.10 47.12
C GLY A 77 42.95 7.04 48.26
N ALA A 78 42.22 6.96 49.37
CA ALA A 78 42.65 7.52 50.64
C ALA A 78 43.62 6.52 51.29
N ARG A 79 44.79 7.07 51.59
CA ARG A 79 45.96 6.47 52.24
C ARG A 79 45.67 6.05 53.67
#